data_AF-A0A3C0Q502-F1
#
_entry.id   AF-A0A3C0Q502-F1
#
_cell.length_a   1.000
_cell.length_b   1.000
_cell.length_c   1.000
_cell.angle_alpha   90.00
_cell.angle_beta   90.00
_cell.angle_gamma   90.00
#
_symmetry.space_group_name_H-M   'P 1'
#
loop_
_entity.id
_entity.type
_entity.pdbx_description
1 polymer ?
#
loop_
_entity_poly.entity_id
_entity_poly.type
_entity_poly.pdbx_seq_one_letter_code
_entity_poly.pdbx_strand_id
1 'polypeptide(L)' 'MIILKTESLTVRHSANSSLLSFPDITVKAKDKILLLGDSGSGKTSLLSVMAGLLQPTTG' A
#
# COMPACT_ATOMS: atom_id res chain seq x y z
N MET A 1 -4.19 -1.33 -19.95
CA MET A 1 -3.29 -2.30 -19.31
C MET A 1 -3.22 -1.97 -17.83
N ILE A 2 -3.60 -2.90 -16.95
CA ILE A 2 -3.38 -2.76 -15.50
C ILE A 2 -1.91 -3.08 -15.22
N ILE A 3 -1.26 -2.27 -14.40
CA ILE A 3 0.15 -2.44 -14.02
C ILE A 3 0.33 -2.75 -12.54
N LEU A 4 -0.64 -2.41 -11.71
CA LEU A 4 -0.65 -2.73 -10.29
C LEU A 4 -2.09 -2.91 -9.83
N LYS A 5 -2.33 -3.93 -9.00
CA LYS A 5 -3.61 -4.19 -8.36
C LYS A 5 -3.34 -4.68 -6.94
N THR A 6 -4.14 -4.24 -5.97
CA THR A 6 -4.14 -4.75 -4.60
C THR A 6 -5.52 -5.27 -4.24
N GLU A 7 -5.60 -6.29 -3.39
CA GLU A 7 -6.85 -6.87 -2.90
C GLU A 7 -6.74 -7.13 -1.39
N SER A 8 -7.56 -6.49 -0.57
CA SER A 8 -7.57 -6.64 0.90
C SER A 8 -6.17 -6.49 1.54
N LEU A 9 -5.41 -5.50 1.05
CA LEU A 9 -4.03 -5.27 1.45
C LEU A 9 -3.94 -4.78 2.90
N THR A 10 -3.19 -5.52 3.71
CA THR A 10 -2.82 -5.08 5.06
C THR A 10 -1.32 -5.10 5.28
N VAL A 11 -0.84 -4.22 6.16
CA VAL A 11 0.59 -4.07 6.46
C VAL A 11 0.81 -3.82 7.94
N ARG A 12 1.77 -4.54 8.53
CA ARG A 12 2.28 -4.34 9.88
C ARG A 12 3.80 -4.23 9.83
N HIS A 13 4.35 -3.15 10.37
CA HIS A 13 5.79 -2.88 10.31
C HIS A 13 6.59 -3.55 11.43
N SER A 14 5.98 -3.71 12.61
CA SER A 14 6.56 -4.42 13.76
C SER A 14 5.46 -5.15 14.51
N ALA A 15 5.80 -6.19 15.28
CA ALA A 15 4.83 -6.93 16.09
C ALA A 15 3.94 -6.00 16.94
N ASN A 16 4.52 -4.90 17.44
CA ASN A 16 3.84 -3.93 18.30
C ASN A 16 3.18 -2.76 17.56
N SER A 17 3.28 -2.68 16.23
CA SER A 17 2.60 -1.61 15.46
C SER A 17 1.14 -1.97 15.17
N SER A 18 0.29 -0.97 15.00
CA SER A 18 -1.07 -1.18 14.49
C SER A 18 -1.05 -1.84 13.11
N LEU A 19 -2.09 -2.63 12.81
CA LEU A 19 -2.32 -3.16 11.47
C LEU A 19 -2.90 -2.05 10.61
N LEU A 20 -2.23 -1.73 9.51
CA LEU A 20 -2.72 -0.80 8.52
C LEU A 20 -3.53 -1.57 7.48
N SER A 21 -4.71 -1.07 7.14
CA SER A 21 -5.54 -1.60 6.05
C SER A 21 -5.65 -0.54 4.97
N PHE A 22 -5.47 -0.93 3.72
CA PHE A 22 -5.54 -0.03 2.57
C PHE A 22 -6.75 -0.40 1.69
N PRO A 23 -7.35 0.59 1.01
CA PRO A 23 -8.38 0.29 0.01
C PRO A 23 -7.78 -0.51 -1.16
N ASP A 24 -8.63 -1.24 -1.88
CA ASP A 24 -8.23 -1.88 -3.13
C ASP A 24 -7.90 -0.82 -4.18
N ILE A 25 -6.68 -0.90 -4.72
CA ILE A 25 -6.15 0.04 -5.69
C ILE A 25 -5.93 -0.70 -6.98
N THR A 26 -6.37 -0.12 -8.09
CA THR A 26 -6.03 -0.57 -9.44
C THR A 26 -5.38 0.58 -10.18
N VAL A 27 -4.14 0.39 -10.61
CA VAL A 27 -3.37 1.35 -11.38
C VAL A 27 -3.23 0.86 -12.81
N LYS A 28 -3.58 1.72 -13.76
CA LYS A 28 -3.44 1.47 -15.19
C LYS A 28 -2.19 2.17 -15.73
N ALA A 29 -1.66 1.65 -16.83
CA ALA A 29 -0.57 2.28 -17.54
C ALA A 29 -0.92 3.73 -17.90
N LYS A 30 0.00 4.67 -17.60
CA LYS A 30 -0.12 6.13 -17.79
C LYS A 30 -0.97 6.88 -16.74
N ASP A 31 -1.49 6.20 -15.72
CA ASP A 31 -2.13 6.88 -14.60
C ASP A 31 -1.13 7.77 -13.85
N LYS A 32 -1.60 8.93 -13.38
CA LYS A 32 -0.90 9.79 -12.43
C LYS A 32 -1.70 9.82 -11.14
N ILE A 33 -1.15 9.25 -10.06
CA ILE A 33 -1.85 9.08 -8.80
C ILE A 33 -1.18 9.95 -7.73
N LEU A 34 -1.99 10.65 -6.94
CA LEU A 34 -1.56 11.39 -5.77
C LEU A 34 -1.99 10.62 -4.51
N LEU A 35 -1.03 10.26 -3.67
CA LEU A 35 -1.29 9.64 -2.37
C LEU A 35 -1.25 10.70 -1.27
N LEU A 36 -2.39 10.93 -0.61
CA LEU A 36 -2.55 11.89 0.48
C LEU A 36 -2.80 11.20 1.81
N GLY A 37 -2.49 11.90 2.91
CA GLY A 37 -2.75 11.45 4.28
C GLY A 37 -1.74 12.04 5.26
N ASP A 38 -2.12 12.10 6.54
CA ASP A 38 -1.30 12.69 7.62
C ASP A 38 0.04 11.97 7.82
N SER A 39 0.98 12.59 8.53
CA SER A 39 2.21 11.90 8.93
C SER A 39 1.88 10.65 9.75
N GLY A 40 2.55 9.53 9.47
CA GLY A 40 2.28 8.24 10.14
C GLY A 40 1.09 7.43 9.61
N SER A 41 0.31 7.94 8.65
CA SER A 41 -0.84 7.21 8.04
C SER A 41 -0.49 5.96 7.22
N GLY A 42 0.79 5.62 7.05
CA GLY A 42 1.22 4.43 6.32
C GLY A 42 1.53 4.61 4.84
N LYS A 43 1.59 5.85 4.32
CA LYS A 43 1.90 6.14 2.91
C LYS A 43 3.20 5.49 2.44
N THR A 44 4.28 5.66 3.20
CA THR A 44 5.58 5.04 2.88
C THR A 44 5.47 3.52 2.91
N SER A 45 4.74 2.95 3.86
CA SER A 45 4.51 1.51 3.94
C SER A 45 3.77 0.99 2.69
N LEU A 46 2.73 1.69 2.22
CA LEU A 46 2.01 1.35 0.99
C LEU A 46 2.94 1.38 -0.22
N LEU A 47 3.72 2.45 -0.38
CA LEU A 47 4.68 2.58 -1.49
C LEU A 47 5.77 1.51 -1.43
N SER A 48 6.27 1.17 -0.25
CA SER A 48 7.26 0.09 -0.07
C SER A 48 6.69 -1.27 -0.46
N VAL A 49 5.43 -1.56 -0.15
CA VAL A 49 4.77 -2.79 -0.61
C VAL A 49 4.63 -2.80 -2.14
N MET A 50 4.11 -1.72 -2.71
CA MET A 50 3.95 -1.61 -4.18
C MET A 50 5.28 -1.72 -4.93
N ALA A 51 6.38 -1.27 -4.33
CA ALA A 51 7.73 -1.39 -4.88
C ALA A 51 8.40 -2.75 -4.62
N GLY A 52 7.77 -3.66 -3.89
CA GLY A 52 8.33 -4.96 -3.50
C GLY A 52 9.42 -4.90 -2.42
N LEU A 53 9.56 -3.77 -1.74
CA LEU A 53 10.55 -3.54 -0.67
C LEU A 53 10.04 -3.97 0.71
N LEU A 54 8.72 -4.13 0.86
CA LEU A 54 8.06 -4.59 2.06
C LEU A 54 7.04 -5.66 1.68
N GLN A 55 7.00 -6.77 2.42
CA GLN A 55 5.95 -7.77 2.19
C GLN A 55 4.64 -7.35 2.86
N PRO A 56 3.49 -7.57 2.19
CA PRO A 56 2.20 -7.38 2.82
C PRO A 56 2.01 -8.38 3.97
N THR A 57 1.23 -7.98 4.97
CA THR A 57 0.78 -8.92 6.01
C THR A 57 -0.32 -9.83 5.46
N THR A 58 -1.23 -9.29 4.64
CA THR A 58 -2.21 -10.03 3.86
C THR A 58 -2.48 -9.30 2.54
N GLY A 59 -3.02 -10.02 1.56
CA GLY A 59 -3.42 -9.47 0.26
C GLY A 59 -2.29 -9.32 -0.74
#